data_AF-A0A7S1GC46-F1
#
_entry.id   AF-A0A7S1GC46-F1
#
_cell.length_a   1.000
_cell.length_b   1.000
_cell.length_c   1.000
_cell.angle_alpha   90.00
_cell.angle_beta   90.00
_cell.angle_gamma   90.00
#
_symmetry.space_group_name_H-M   'P 1'
#
loop_
_entity.id
_entity.type
_entity.pdbx_description
1 polymer ?
#
loop_
_entity_poly.entity_id
_entity_poly.type
_entity_poly.pdbx_seq_one_letter_code
_entity_poly.pdbx_strand_id
1 'polypeptide(L)'
;FVGGREHWDYSGCSNAEELHARLSQYMIRRLKRDVLKQLPAKRRTRVRVDLKPAVVKQLKKAMAVIESKRDVMLQLQAAADASIDVDPEKLGIANTEHRTLVNAAWMETGVAKVEAVLEFLQDKLSTDATAKLLVFAHHTAVLDALE
;
A
#
# COMPACT_ATOMS: atom_id res chain seq x y z
N PHE A 1 7.46 -32.04 13.91
CA PHE A 1 6.55 -33.02 14.53
C PHE A 1 5.98 -32.46 15.83
N VAL A 2 4.83 -31.79 15.73
CA VAL A 2 3.91 -31.56 16.84
C VAL A 2 2.52 -31.86 16.25
N GLY A 3 1.85 -32.91 16.73
CA GLY A 3 0.46 -33.22 16.37
C GLY A 3 0.20 -33.83 14.98
N GLY A 4 0.71 -35.04 14.70
CA GLY A 4 0.09 -36.09 13.87
C GLY A 4 -0.44 -35.81 12.45
N ARG A 5 -0.32 -34.59 11.90
CA ARG A 5 -0.72 -34.25 10.53
C ARG A 5 0.51 -33.90 9.73
N GLU A 6 0.73 -34.57 8.61
CA GLU A 6 1.73 -34.18 7.62
C GLU A 6 1.33 -32.83 7.04
N HIS A 7 2.07 -31.78 7.39
CA HIS A 7 1.99 -30.51 6.67
C HIS A 7 3.12 -30.48 5.65
N TRP A 8 2.81 -30.01 4.45
CA TRP A 8 3.85 -29.61 3.51
C TRP A 8 4.61 -28.44 4.13
N ASP A 9 5.93 -28.56 4.21
CA ASP A 9 6.78 -27.45 4.64
C ASP A 9 6.93 -26.46 3.48
N TYR A 10 6.07 -25.44 3.47
CA TYR A 10 6.10 -24.33 2.51
C TYR A 10 7.08 -23.22 2.92
N SER A 11 8.03 -23.48 3.83
CA SER A 11 9.02 -22.47 4.27
C SER A 11 9.88 -21.91 3.11
N GLY A 12 9.88 -22.56 1.94
CA GLY A 12 10.16 -21.95 0.63
C GLY A 12 11.59 -21.43 0.40
N CYS A 13 12.48 -21.55 1.38
CA CYS A 13 13.83 -20.98 1.33
C CYS A 13 14.82 -21.81 2.15
N SER A 14 15.09 -23.04 1.72
CA SER A 14 15.95 -23.96 2.47
C SER A 14 17.44 -23.63 2.33
N ASN A 15 17.88 -23.06 1.19
CA ASN A 15 19.31 -22.88 0.86
C ASN A 15 19.64 -21.44 0.39
N ALA A 16 19.13 -20.42 1.08
CA ALA A 16 19.31 -19.01 0.70
C ALA A 16 20.79 -18.59 0.56
N GLU A 17 21.63 -19.04 1.49
CA GLU A 17 23.05 -18.69 1.54
C GLU A 17 23.84 -19.31 0.38
N GLU A 18 23.57 -20.58 0.08
CA GLU A 18 24.19 -21.28 -1.04
C GLU A 18 23.84 -20.62 -2.39
N LEU A 19 22.57 -20.27 -2.55
CA LEU A 19 22.10 -19.55 -3.73
C LEU A 19 22.78 -18.18 -3.85
N HIS A 20 22.85 -17.43 -2.75
CA HIS A 20 23.51 -16.13 -2.73
C HIS A 20 25.00 -16.24 -3.10
N ALA A 21 25.72 -17.22 -2.55
CA ALA A 21 27.14 -17.44 -2.84
C ALA A 21 27.37 -17.70 -4.34
N ARG A 22 26.56 -18.57 -4.96
CA ARG A 22 26.64 -18.87 -6.40
C ARG A 22 26.32 -17.66 -7.28
N LEU A 23 25.31 -16.86 -6.90
CA LEU A 23 24.86 -15.71 -7.70
C LEU A 23 25.73 -14.46 -7.52
N SER A 24 26.39 -14.32 -6.37
CA SER A 24 27.20 -13.13 -6.03
C SER A 24 28.28 -12.80 -7.06
N GLN A 25 28.81 -13.82 -7.75
CA GLN A 25 29.85 -13.68 -8.78
C GLN A 25 29.32 -13.05 -10.08
N TYR A 26 28.03 -13.20 -10.36
CA TYR A 26 27.39 -12.75 -11.60
C TYR A 26 26.47 -11.54 -11.39
N MET A 27 26.04 -11.29 -10.15
CA MET A 27 25.12 -10.19 -9.81
C MET A 27 25.85 -9.01 -9.20
N ILE A 28 25.84 -7.87 -9.89
CA ILE A 28 26.35 -6.60 -9.34
C ILE A 28 25.21 -5.85 -8.66
N ARG A 29 25.29 -5.71 -7.33
CA ARG A 29 24.39 -4.87 -6.52
C ARG A 29 25.15 -3.67 -5.98
N ARG A 30 24.74 -2.46 -6.37
CA ARG A 30 25.25 -1.20 -5.81
C ARG A 30 24.13 -0.42 -5.16
N LEU A 31 24.34 0.10 -3.96
CA LEU A 31 23.33 0.95 -3.32
C LEU A 31 23.55 2.41 -3.74
N LYS A 32 22.46 3.18 -3.80
CA LYS A 32 22.54 4.60 -4.16
C LYS A 32 23.51 5.38 -3.26
N ARG A 33 23.62 5.01 -1.98
CA ARG A 33 24.59 5.61 -1.04
C ARG A 33 26.05 5.34 -1.38
N ASP A 34 26.35 4.21 -2.04
CA ASP A 34 27.72 3.82 -2.37
C ASP A 34 28.21 4.50 -3.66
N VAL A 35 27.27 4.93 -4.53
CA VAL A 35 27.54 5.47 -5.86
C VAL A 35 27.29 6.98 -5.96
N LEU A 36 26.25 7.51 -5.31
CA LEU A 36 25.83 8.92 -5.44
C LEU A 36 26.35 9.75 -4.26
N LYS A 37 27.67 9.95 -4.20
CA LYS A 37 28.32 10.79 -3.15
C LYS A 37 28.14 12.30 -3.38
N GLN A 38 27.86 12.72 -4.60
CA GLN A 38 27.80 14.13 -5.01
C GLN A 38 26.40 14.73 -4.94
N LEU A 39 25.36 13.91 -4.77
CA LEU A 39 23.98 14.39 -4.67
C LEU A 39 23.57 14.50 -3.20
N PRO A 40 22.82 15.55 -2.83
CA PRO A 40 22.24 15.64 -1.50
C PRO A 40 21.33 14.43 -1.23
N ALA A 41 21.26 14.02 0.03
CA ALA A 41 20.42 12.90 0.44
C ALA A 41 18.94 13.13 0.05
N LYS A 42 18.26 12.05 -0.37
CA LYS A 42 16.85 12.08 -0.75
C LYS A 42 15.99 12.57 0.42
N ARG A 43 15.40 13.76 0.28
CA ARG A 43 14.41 14.31 1.22
C ARG A 43 13.05 13.65 1.00
N ARG A 44 12.35 13.35 2.10
CA ARG A 44 10.97 12.84 2.09
C ARG A 44 10.15 13.67 3.06
N THR A 45 9.09 14.28 2.56
CA THR A 45 8.20 15.13 3.35
C THR A 45 6.78 14.62 3.21
N ARG A 46 6.05 14.53 4.32
CA ARG A 46 4.61 14.28 4.31
C ARG A 46 3.91 15.63 4.32
N VAL A 47 3.22 15.96 3.24
CA VAL A 47 2.40 17.18 3.16
C VAL A 47 1.01 16.84 3.67
N ARG A 48 0.53 17.58 4.66
CA ARG A 48 -0.87 17.50 5.09
C ARG A 48 -1.67 18.43 4.20
N VAL A 49 -2.82 17.96 3.75
CA VAL A 49 -3.68 18.66 2.81
C VAL A 49 -5.06 18.75 3.44
N ASP A 50 -5.61 19.95 3.47
CA ASP A 50 -6.91 20.20 4.06
C ASP A 50 -8.00 19.87 3.05
N LEU A 51 -9.05 19.20 3.54
CA LEU A 51 -10.19 18.78 2.73
C LEU A 51 -11.44 19.51 3.19
N LYS A 52 -12.37 19.75 2.27
CA LYS A 52 -13.68 20.33 2.58
C LYS A 52 -14.39 19.49 3.66
N PRO A 53 -15.00 20.11 4.68
CA PRO A 53 -15.56 19.40 5.83
C PRO A 53 -16.69 18.43 5.46
N ALA A 54 -17.44 18.74 4.40
CA ALA A 54 -18.49 17.86 3.88
C ALA A 54 -17.92 16.52 3.37
N VAL A 55 -16.82 16.57 2.61
CA VAL A 55 -16.14 15.40 2.04
C VAL A 55 -15.50 14.57 3.16
N VAL A 56 -14.89 15.23 4.15
CA VAL A 56 -14.31 14.56 5.33
C VAL A 56 -15.37 13.74 6.06
N LYS A 57 -16.58 14.28 6.24
CA LYS A 57 -17.68 13.57 6.91
C LYS A 57 -18.10 12.31 6.13
N GLN A 58 -18.17 12.39 4.81
CA GLN A 58 -18.50 11.25 3.95
C GLN A 58 -17.40 10.17 4.00
N LEU A 59 -16.14 10.58 3.86
CA LEU A 59 -14.99 9.67 3.92
C LEU A 59 -14.88 8.97 5.28
N LYS A 60 -15.10 9.68 6.39
CA LYS A 60 -15.09 9.09 7.73
C LYS A 60 -16.14 7.99 7.89
N LYS A 61 -17.33 8.18 7.33
CA LYS A 61 -18.38 7.16 7.34
C LYS A 61 -17.96 5.93 6.54
N ALA A 62 -17.43 6.12 5.34
CA ALA A 62 -16.95 5.02 4.50
C ALA A 62 -15.80 4.24 5.18
N MET A 63 -14.85 4.96 5.81
CA MET A 63 -13.74 4.34 6.55
C MET A 63 -14.22 3.53 7.76
N ALA A 64 -15.23 4.00 8.51
CA ALA A 64 -15.78 3.27 9.65
C ALA A 64 -16.44 1.93 9.23
N VAL A 65 -17.05 1.88 8.06
CA VAL A 65 -17.62 0.63 7.50
C VAL A 65 -16.51 -0.37 7.16
N ILE A 66 -15.39 0.10 6.64
CA ILE A 66 -14.24 -0.75 6.33
C ILE A 66 -13.58 -1.26 7.60
N GLU A 67 -13.42 -0.40 8.62
CA GLU A 67 -12.82 -0.77 9.89
C GLU A 67 -13.62 -1.86 10.60
N SER A 68 -14.95 -1.74 10.65
CA SER A 68 -15.79 -2.79 11.24
C SER A 68 -15.71 -4.12 10.49
N LYS A 69 -15.66 -4.09 9.14
CA LYS A 69 -15.48 -5.32 8.34
C LYS A 69 -14.08 -5.92 8.47
N ARG A 70 -13.05 -5.09 8.68
CA ARG A 70 -11.67 -5.52 8.92
C ARG A 70 -11.56 -6.30 10.21
N ASP A 71 -12.20 -5.84 11.28
CA ASP A 71 -12.15 -6.52 12.58
C ASP A 71 -12.81 -7.89 12.50
N VAL A 72 -13.95 -8.00 11.81
CA VAL A 72 -14.61 -9.27 11.54
C VAL A 72 -13.72 -10.21 10.72
N MET A 73 -13.04 -9.71 9.68
CA MET A 73 -12.08 -10.51 8.92
C MET A 73 -10.93 -11.01 9.80
N LEU A 74 -10.31 -10.14 10.60
CA LEU A 74 -9.18 -10.50 11.45
C LEU A 74 -9.57 -11.58 12.46
N GLN A 75 -10.79 -11.51 13.00
CA GLN A 75 -11.34 -12.54 13.87
C GLN A 75 -11.56 -13.87 13.14
N LEU A 76 -12.11 -13.85 11.92
CA LEU A 76 -12.30 -15.05 11.09
C LEU A 76 -10.97 -15.69 10.71
N GLN A 77 -9.95 -14.88 10.40
CA GLN A 77 -8.63 -15.36 10.02
C GLN A 77 -7.87 -15.93 11.22
N ALA A 78 -7.97 -15.29 12.40
CA ALA A 78 -7.43 -15.83 13.64
C ALA A 78 -8.11 -17.15 14.06
N ALA A 79 -9.43 -17.29 13.83
CA ALA A 79 -10.15 -18.53 14.09
C ALA A 79 -9.71 -19.67 13.14
N ALA A 80 -9.46 -19.35 11.87
CA ALA A 80 -8.93 -20.30 10.89
C ALA A 80 -7.51 -20.77 11.25
N ASP A 81 -6.63 -19.84 11.67
CA ASP A 81 -5.27 -20.17 12.12
C ASP A 81 -5.28 -21.00 13.41
N ALA A 82 -6.29 -20.82 14.26
CA ALA A 82 -6.51 -21.61 15.48
C ALA A 82 -7.12 -22.99 15.21
N SER A 83 -7.24 -23.43 13.95
CA SER A 83 -7.80 -24.74 13.53
C SER A 83 -9.24 -25.00 14.00
N ILE A 84 -10.02 -23.92 14.16
CA ILE A 84 -11.48 -23.99 14.27
C ILE A 84 -12.02 -24.22 12.84
N ASP A 85 -12.99 -25.12 12.65
CA ASP A 85 -13.60 -25.39 11.34
C ASP A 85 -14.29 -24.12 10.79
N VAL A 86 -13.54 -23.36 10.00
CA VAL A 86 -14.02 -22.21 9.24
C VAL A 86 -14.04 -22.61 7.79
N ASP A 87 -15.21 -22.52 7.15
CA ASP A 87 -15.37 -22.80 5.72
C ASP A 87 -14.38 -21.95 4.89
N PRO A 88 -13.41 -22.56 4.19
CA PRO A 88 -12.39 -21.83 3.43
C PRO A 88 -12.97 -20.91 2.36
N GLU A 89 -14.11 -21.31 1.80
CA GLU A 89 -14.84 -20.54 0.78
C GLU A 89 -15.43 -19.24 1.35
N LYS A 90 -16.00 -19.27 2.57
CA LYS A 90 -16.53 -18.07 3.23
C LYS A 90 -15.41 -17.09 3.59
N LEU A 91 -14.25 -17.60 4.02
CA LEU A 91 -13.08 -16.76 4.29
C LEU A 91 -12.54 -16.11 3.01
N GLY A 92 -12.49 -16.85 1.90
CA GLY A 92 -12.09 -16.33 0.59
C GLY A 92 -13.01 -15.22 0.07
N ILE A 93 -14.34 -15.40 0.19
CA ILE A 93 -15.33 -14.39 -0.21
C ILE A 93 -15.19 -13.14 0.66
N ALA A 94 -15.12 -13.28 1.99
CA ALA A 94 -14.94 -12.15 2.91
C ALA A 94 -13.65 -11.36 2.64
N ASN A 95 -12.55 -12.06 2.34
CA ASN A 95 -11.29 -11.43 1.93
C ASN A 95 -11.42 -10.64 0.63
N THR A 96 -12.14 -11.19 -0.34
CA THR A 96 -12.36 -10.53 -1.62
C THR A 96 -13.23 -9.29 -1.47
N GLU A 97 -14.32 -9.37 -0.71
CA GLU A 97 -15.23 -8.25 -0.42
C GLU A 97 -14.55 -7.11 0.35
N HIS A 98 -13.76 -7.43 1.37
CA HIS A 98 -13.02 -6.38 2.08
C HIS A 98 -12.00 -5.71 1.17
N ARG A 99 -11.31 -6.48 0.31
CA ARG A 99 -10.35 -5.91 -0.64
C ARG A 99 -11.03 -4.99 -1.66
N THR A 100 -12.23 -5.34 -2.14
CA THR A 100 -12.98 -4.46 -3.06
C THR A 100 -13.43 -3.19 -2.35
N LEU A 101 -13.91 -3.26 -1.11
CA LEU A 101 -14.31 -2.10 -0.31
C LEU A 101 -13.14 -1.16 0.00
N VAL A 102 -11.99 -1.71 0.38
CA VAL A 102 -10.76 -0.93 0.61
C VAL A 102 -10.33 -0.22 -0.66
N ASN A 103 -10.33 -0.93 -1.80
CA ASN A 103 -9.97 -0.33 -3.09
C ASN A 103 -10.93 0.79 -3.49
N ALA A 104 -12.23 0.61 -3.27
CA ALA A 104 -13.24 1.65 -3.54
C ALA A 104 -12.99 2.91 -2.67
N ALA A 105 -12.74 2.73 -1.36
CA ALA A 105 -12.42 3.87 -0.50
C ALA A 105 -11.09 4.54 -0.86
N TRP A 106 -10.08 3.80 -1.32
CA TRP A 106 -8.84 4.41 -1.84
C TRP A 106 -9.10 5.25 -3.09
N MET A 107 -9.98 4.81 -3.97
CA MET A 107 -10.39 5.60 -5.13
C MET A 107 -11.14 6.87 -4.71
N GLU A 108 -12.15 6.77 -3.84
CA GLU A 108 -12.93 7.92 -3.35
C GLU A 108 -12.04 8.94 -2.62
N THR A 109 -11.16 8.46 -1.73
CA THR A 109 -10.21 9.34 -1.02
C THR A 109 -9.16 9.94 -1.95
N GLY A 110 -8.85 9.28 -3.07
CA GLY A 110 -7.98 9.81 -4.11
C GLY A 110 -8.62 11.00 -4.82
N VAL A 111 -9.84 10.82 -5.32
CA VAL A 111 -10.62 11.87 -6.01
C VAL A 111 -10.86 13.07 -5.09
N ALA A 112 -11.22 12.81 -3.83
CA ALA A 112 -11.43 13.87 -2.84
C ALA A 112 -10.21 14.77 -2.60
N LYS A 113 -8.99 14.27 -2.84
CA LYS A 113 -7.74 15.03 -2.63
C LYS A 113 -7.33 15.86 -3.84
N VAL A 114 -7.92 15.63 -5.03
CA VAL A 114 -7.46 16.24 -6.29
C VAL A 114 -7.42 17.76 -6.19
N GLU A 115 -8.51 18.38 -5.72
CA GLU A 115 -8.63 19.85 -5.63
C GLU A 115 -7.48 20.47 -4.83
N ALA A 116 -7.21 19.94 -3.63
CA ALA A 116 -6.18 20.48 -2.77
C ALA A 116 -4.76 20.07 -3.19
N VAL A 117 -4.61 18.98 -3.97
CA VAL A 117 -3.35 18.65 -4.64
C VAL A 117 -3.06 19.61 -5.79
N LEU A 118 -4.06 20.03 -6.57
CA LEU A 118 -3.89 21.02 -7.64
C LEU A 118 -3.39 22.35 -7.09
N GLU A 119 -4.00 22.84 -6.02
CA GLU A 119 -3.54 24.07 -5.34
C GLU A 119 -2.09 23.95 -4.88
N PHE A 120 -1.71 22.81 -4.28
CA PHE A 120 -0.34 22.57 -3.84
C PHE A 120 0.66 22.52 -5.01
N LEU A 121 0.28 21.90 -6.13
CA LEU A 121 1.14 21.84 -7.31
C LEU A 121 1.31 23.22 -7.94
N GLN A 122 0.24 24.01 -8.04
CA GLN A 122 0.28 25.38 -8.55
C GLN A 122 1.17 26.29 -7.68
N ASP A 123 1.04 26.21 -6.35
CA ASP A 123 1.91 26.94 -5.43
C ASP A 123 3.39 26.56 -5.62
N LYS A 124 3.68 25.26 -5.76
CA LYS A 124 5.06 24.78 -5.96
C LYS A 124 5.65 25.21 -7.29
N LEU A 125 4.87 25.18 -8.37
CA LEU A 125 5.30 25.66 -9.69
C LEU A 125 5.51 27.17 -9.70
N SER A 126 4.67 27.92 -8.99
CA SER A 126 4.77 29.39 -8.90
C SER A 126 5.97 29.83 -8.06
N THR A 127 6.32 29.06 -7.03
CA THR A 127 7.46 29.37 -6.15
C THR A 127 8.81 29.16 -6.84
N ASP A 128 8.94 28.09 -7.65
CA ASP A 128 10.21 27.71 -8.28
C ASP A 128 10.02 27.45 -9.78
N ALA A 129 10.24 28.50 -10.60
CA ALA A 129 10.06 28.44 -12.05
C ALA A 129 10.99 27.44 -12.78
N THR A 130 12.03 26.94 -12.11
CA THR A 130 12.97 25.95 -12.67
C THR A 130 12.72 24.52 -12.18
N ALA A 131 11.81 24.34 -11.23
CA ALA A 131 11.53 23.02 -10.67
C ALA A 131 10.73 22.17 -11.66
N LYS A 132 11.22 20.94 -11.90
CA LYS A 132 10.49 19.91 -12.63
C LYS A 132 9.78 19.02 -11.63
N LEU A 133 8.48 18.81 -11.83
CA LEU A 133 7.65 17.95 -10.98
C LEU A 133 7.34 16.64 -11.70
N LEU A 134 7.36 15.55 -10.94
CA LEU A 134 6.92 14.24 -11.38
C LEU A 134 5.88 13.74 -10.39
N VAL A 135 4.64 13.63 -10.86
CA VAL A 135 3.49 13.23 -10.05
C VAL A 135 3.16 11.78 -10.33
N PHE A 136 2.95 11.00 -9.27
CA PHE A 136 2.52 9.61 -9.37
C PHE A 136 1.20 9.45 -8.62
N ALA A 137 0.23 8.79 -9.25
CA ALA A 137 -1.02 8.40 -8.62
C ALA A 137 -1.35 6.95 -8.98
N HIS A 138 -2.11 6.29 -8.11
CA HIS A 138 -2.47 4.88 -8.28
C HIS A 138 -3.69 4.69 -9.19
N HIS A 139 -4.67 5.59 -9.12
CA HIS A 139 -5.90 5.52 -9.89
C HIS A 139 -5.83 6.45 -11.10
N THR A 140 -6.20 5.95 -12.28
CA THR A 140 -6.24 6.72 -13.53
C THR A 140 -7.17 7.92 -13.40
N ALA A 141 -8.34 7.77 -12.78
CA ALA A 141 -9.27 8.86 -12.53
C ALA A 141 -8.67 10.05 -11.75
N VAL A 142 -7.63 9.83 -10.95
CA VAL A 142 -6.89 10.91 -10.27
C VAL A 142 -5.90 11.58 -11.22
N LEU A 143 -5.26 10.83 -12.11
CA LEU A 143 -4.38 11.39 -13.15
C LEU A 143 -5.18 12.20 -14.17
N ASP A 144 -6.31 11.66 -14.63
CA ASP A 144 -7.20 12.32 -15.60
C ASP A 144 -7.77 13.64 -15.04
N ALA A 145 -7.92 13.74 -13.72
CA ALA A 145 -8.38 14.96 -13.06
C ALA A 145 -7.25 15.96 -12.73
N LEU A 146 -5.99 15.54 -12.88
CA LEU A 146 -4.80 16.38 -12.69
C LEU A 146 -4.21 16.90 -14.00
N GLU A 147 -4.60 16.32 -15.14
CA GLU A 147 -4.28 16.78 -16.50
C GLU A 147 -5.02 18.09 -16.83
#